data_AF-A0A652KEA0-F1
#
_entry.id   AF-A0A652KEA0-F1
#
_cell.length_a   1.000
_cell.length_b   1.000
_cell.length_c   1.000
_cell.angle_alpha   90.00
_cell.angle_beta   90.00
_cell.angle_gamma   90.00
#
_symmetry.space_group_name_H-M   'P 1'
#
loop_
_entity.id
_entity.type
_entity.pdbx_description
1 polymer ?
#
loop_
_entity_poly.entity_id
_entity_poly.type
_entity_poly.pdbx_seq_one_letter_code
_entity_poly.pdbx_strand_id
1 'polypeptide(L)'
;MSTDGRTSGGPAGARTADGRHAPVPLAGPRALDGGRLELPAGRYDWLHARFRADEAATVTWWLHYATGADPETLHVPAGESVAVRVPVARRAELRAVGLPEHPALTLLAVTAIRPPATSRTTHEADELVTT
;
A
#
# COMPACT_ATOMS: atom_id res chain seq x y z
N MET A 1 6.49 41.07 24.30
CA MET A 1 5.38 40.29 23.71
C MET A 1 6.01 39.31 22.73
N SER A 2 6.29 38.10 23.21
CA SER A 2 6.89 37.02 22.42
C SER A 2 5.77 36.12 21.91
N THR A 3 5.76 35.84 20.62
CA THR A 3 5.02 34.71 20.06
C THR A 3 6.01 33.86 19.29
N ASP A 4 6.44 32.78 19.92
CA ASP A 4 7.17 31.69 19.29
C ASP A 4 6.32 31.05 18.19
N GLY A 5 6.77 31.21 16.95
CA GLY A 5 6.28 30.44 15.81
C GLY A 5 6.83 29.03 15.87
N ARG A 6 6.08 28.13 16.53
CA ARG A 6 6.37 26.69 16.51
C ARG A 6 5.87 26.11 15.19
N THR A 7 6.75 25.99 14.20
CA THR A 7 6.49 25.25 12.95
C THR A 7 6.43 23.76 13.27
N SER A 8 5.21 23.23 13.25
CA SER A 8 4.88 21.81 13.30
C SER A 8 5.50 21.08 12.10
N GLY A 9 6.17 19.96 12.38
CA GLY A 9 6.78 19.08 11.38
C GLY A 9 5.80 18.63 10.30
N GLY A 10 6.33 18.49 9.08
CA GLY A 10 5.61 18.03 7.90
C GLY A 10 4.97 16.64 8.05
N PRO A 11 4.05 16.27 7.14
CA PRO A 11 3.20 15.12 7.33
C PRO A 11 4.00 13.82 7.13
N ALA A 12 4.39 13.20 8.23
CA ALA A 12 4.56 11.76 8.26
C ALA A 12 3.21 11.14 7.93
N GLY A 13 3.15 10.35 6.86
CA GLY A 13 1.93 9.77 6.29
C GLY A 13 0.92 9.35 7.35
N ALA A 14 -0.31 9.84 7.21
CA ALA A 14 -1.40 9.64 8.14
C ALA A 14 -1.52 8.15 8.50
N ARG A 15 -1.14 7.80 9.73
CA ARG A 15 -1.38 6.48 10.29
C ARG A 15 -2.85 6.45 10.71
N THR A 16 -3.61 5.49 10.21
CA THR A 16 -4.93 5.21 10.79
C THR A 16 -4.77 4.73 12.24
N ALA A 17 -5.79 4.93 13.06
CA ALA A 17 -5.75 4.58 14.49
C ALA A 17 -5.45 3.09 14.76
N ASP A 18 -5.70 2.22 13.78
CA ASP A 18 -5.39 0.79 13.87
C ASP A 18 -3.97 0.41 13.40
N GLY A 19 -3.20 1.35 12.85
CA GLY A 19 -1.84 1.15 12.34
C GLY A 19 -1.70 0.16 11.17
N ARG A 20 -2.78 -0.54 10.80
CA ARG A 20 -2.81 -1.60 9.79
C ARG A 20 -3.03 -1.03 8.40
N HIS A 21 -3.89 -0.03 8.29
CA HIS A 21 -4.16 0.66 7.05
C HIS A 21 -3.18 1.81 6.86
N ALA A 22 -2.43 1.79 5.76
CA ALA A 22 -1.56 2.88 5.36
C ALA A 22 -2.10 3.45 4.05
N PRO A 23 -2.86 4.57 4.10
CA PRO A 23 -3.26 5.28 2.89
C PRO A 23 -2.02 5.64 2.07
N VAL A 24 -2.05 5.33 0.78
CA VAL A 24 -1.00 5.73 -0.16
C VAL A 24 -1.42 7.09 -0.72
N PRO A 25 -0.63 8.15 -0.51
CA PRO A 25 -0.99 9.48 -0.97
C PRO A 25 -1.15 9.54 -2.49
N LEU A 26 -2.28 10.10 -2.94
CA LEU A 26 -2.52 10.50 -4.32
C LEU A 26 -2.83 12.01 -4.32
N ALA A 27 -2.39 12.74 -5.35
CA ALA A 27 -2.74 14.15 -5.52
C ALA A 27 -4.20 14.37 -6.00
N GLY A 28 -4.93 13.27 -6.22
CA GLY A 28 -6.28 13.23 -6.77
C GLY A 28 -6.49 11.95 -7.59
N PRO A 29 -7.63 11.83 -8.30
CA PRO A 29 -7.82 10.80 -9.31
C PRO A 29 -6.66 10.83 -10.33
N ARG A 30 -6.08 9.67 -10.61
CA ARG A 30 -4.87 9.52 -11.42
C ARG A 30 -5.13 8.59 -12.59
N ALA A 31 -4.86 9.04 -13.80
CA ALA A 31 -4.88 8.18 -14.98
C ALA A 31 -3.79 7.10 -14.89
N LEU A 32 -4.05 5.92 -15.46
CA LEU A 32 -3.03 4.89 -15.62
C LEU A 32 -2.21 5.19 -16.88
N ASP A 33 -1.10 5.93 -16.70
CA ASP A 33 -0.27 6.51 -17.76
C ASP A 33 1.10 5.84 -17.90
N GLY A 34 1.25 4.60 -17.42
CA GLY A 34 2.55 3.91 -17.35
C GLY A 34 3.45 4.40 -16.21
N GLY A 35 2.99 5.37 -15.41
CA GLY A 35 3.78 5.97 -14.35
C GLY A 35 3.99 5.08 -13.12
N ARG A 36 4.77 5.59 -12.17
CA ARG A 36 5.05 4.92 -10.90
C ARG A 36 4.30 5.57 -9.74
N LEU A 37 3.81 4.76 -8.81
CA LEU A 37 3.22 5.18 -7.54
C LEU A 37 4.14 4.76 -6.40
N GLU A 38 4.70 5.73 -5.67
CA GLU A 38 5.50 5.44 -4.47
C GLU A 38 4.58 5.08 -3.30
N LEU A 39 5.00 4.07 -2.54
CA LEU A 39 4.32 3.63 -1.32
C LEU A 39 5.14 4.07 -0.11
N PRO A 40 4.49 4.33 1.03
CA PRO A 40 5.21 4.37 2.29
C PRO A 40 6.04 3.09 2.46
N ALA A 41 7.27 3.19 2.96
CA ALA A 41 8.09 2.02 3.19
C ALA A 41 7.41 1.09 4.21
N GLY A 42 7.31 -0.19 3.86
CA GLY A 42 6.72 -1.19 4.74
C GLY A 42 6.59 -2.57 4.11
N ARG A 43 6.23 -3.53 4.98
CA ARG A 43 5.73 -4.84 4.57
C ARG A 43 4.21 -4.80 4.58
N TYR A 44 3.63 -5.41 3.55
CA TYR A 44 2.18 -5.41 3.33
C TYR A 44 1.75 -6.81 2.92
N ASP A 45 0.54 -7.20 3.30
CA ASP A 45 -0.10 -8.42 2.81
C ASP A 45 -0.92 -8.14 1.53
N TRP A 46 -1.50 -6.94 1.46
CA TRP A 46 -2.41 -6.53 0.39
C TRP A 46 -2.26 -5.06 0.07
N LEU A 47 -2.60 -4.68 -1.16
CA LEU A 47 -3.06 -3.34 -1.48
C LEU A 47 -4.54 -3.39 -1.84
N HIS A 48 -5.31 -2.43 -1.38
CA HIS A 48 -6.67 -2.20 -1.85
C HIS A 48 -6.63 -0.99 -2.77
N ALA A 49 -6.86 -1.21 -4.06
CA ALA A 49 -6.93 -0.17 -5.06
C ALA A 49 -8.37 0.09 -5.46
N ARG A 50 -8.75 1.36 -5.57
CA ARG A 50 -10.09 1.76 -6.03
C ARG A 50 -9.96 2.44 -7.38
N PHE A 51 -10.79 2.04 -8.34
CA PHE A 51 -10.78 2.55 -9.71
C PHE A 51 -12.13 3.12 -10.10
N ARG A 52 -12.12 4.06 -11.03
CA ARG A 52 -13.19 4.23 -12.01
C ARG A 52 -12.74 3.51 -13.29
N ALA A 53 -13.66 2.79 -13.90
CA ALA A 53 -13.43 2.00 -15.10
C ALA A 53 -14.61 2.14 -16.06
N ASP A 54 -14.36 2.65 -17.27
CA ASP A 54 -15.41 2.79 -18.29
C ASP A 54 -15.81 1.42 -18.85
N GLU A 55 -14.86 0.49 -18.90
CA GLU A 55 -15.04 -0.90 -19.30
C GLU A 55 -14.24 -1.84 -18.40
N ALA A 56 -14.62 -3.12 -18.37
CA ALA A 56 -13.88 -4.12 -17.62
C ALA A 56 -12.54 -4.41 -18.31
N ALA A 57 -11.47 -4.50 -17.53
CA ALA A 57 -10.11 -4.64 -18.03
C ALA A 57 -9.31 -5.66 -17.21
N THR A 58 -8.33 -6.27 -17.86
CA THR A 58 -7.29 -7.05 -17.20
C THR A 58 -5.97 -6.33 -17.40
N VAL A 59 -5.32 -5.95 -16.29
CA VAL A 59 -4.10 -5.13 -16.32
C VAL A 59 -3.02 -5.72 -15.43
N THR A 60 -1.75 -5.44 -15.74
CA THR A 60 -0.61 -5.88 -14.93
C THR A 60 -0.02 -4.71 -14.17
N TRP A 61 0.08 -4.86 -12.85
CA TRP A 61 0.79 -3.96 -11.96
C TRP A 61 2.17 -4.53 -11.64
N TRP A 62 3.21 -3.70 -11.69
CA TRP A 62 4.56 -4.12 -11.31
C TRP A 62 4.82 -3.76 -9.85
N LEU A 63 4.89 -4.74 -8.97
CA LEU A 63 5.17 -4.56 -7.55
C LEU A 63 6.68 -4.44 -7.34
N HIS A 64 7.18 -3.24 -7.03
CA HIS A 64 8.61 -2.98 -6.85
C HIS A 64 9.01 -3.09 -5.37
N TYR A 65 9.69 -4.19 -5.06
CA TYR A 65 10.28 -4.45 -3.76
C TYR A 65 11.70 -3.91 -3.68
N ALA A 66 12.24 -3.81 -2.46
CA ALA A 66 13.65 -3.46 -2.24
C ALA A 66 14.65 -4.40 -2.95
N THR A 67 14.23 -5.64 -3.25
CA THR A 67 15.09 -6.71 -3.79
C THR A 67 14.76 -7.09 -5.23
N GLY A 68 13.79 -6.43 -5.88
CA GLY A 68 13.37 -6.77 -7.24
C GLY A 68 11.92 -6.38 -7.51
N ALA A 69 11.37 -6.79 -8.66
CA ALA A 69 9.99 -6.49 -9.03
C ALA A 69 9.25 -7.75 -9.49
N ASP A 70 7.95 -7.81 -9.19
CA ASP A 70 7.06 -8.88 -9.66
C ASP A 70 5.85 -8.31 -10.41
N PRO A 71 5.38 -8.96 -11.48
CA PRO A 71 4.11 -8.62 -12.10
C PRO A 71 2.95 -9.21 -11.28
N GLU A 72 1.88 -8.45 -11.14
CA GLU A 72 0.61 -8.89 -10.55
C GLU A 72 -0.53 -8.53 -11.51
N THR A 73 -1.32 -9.54 -11.92
CA THR A 73 -2.41 -9.36 -12.87
C THR A 73 -3.73 -9.12 -12.13
N LEU A 74 -4.39 -8.02 -12.47
CA LEU A 74 -5.62 -7.57 -11.85
C LEU A 74 -6.76 -7.62 -12.85
N HIS A 75 -7.91 -8.10 -12.41
CA HIS A 75 -9.17 -7.93 -13.12
C HIS A 75 -9.95 -6.77 -12.50
N VAL A 76 -10.20 -5.73 -13.29
CA VAL A 76 -10.92 -4.52 -12.89
C VAL A 76 -12.27 -4.53 -13.59
N PRO A 77 -13.40 -4.70 -12.87
CA PRO A 77 -14.71 -4.61 -13.49
C PRO A 77 -15.04 -3.16 -13.88
N ALA A 78 -15.96 -2.98 -14.83
CA ALA A 78 -16.50 -1.66 -15.16
C ALA A 78 -17.25 -1.05 -13.96
N GLY A 79 -17.20 0.26 -13.81
CA GLY A 79 -17.98 1.01 -12.83
C GLY A 79 -17.31 2.29 -12.34
N GLU A 80 -18.12 3.18 -11.75
CA GLU A 80 -17.69 4.49 -11.22
C GLU A 80 -16.74 4.41 -10.02
N SER A 81 -16.80 3.30 -9.29
CA SER A 81 -15.98 3.05 -8.11
C SER A 81 -15.94 1.56 -7.81
N VAL A 82 -14.91 0.88 -8.28
CA VAL A 82 -14.68 -0.54 -8.06
C VAL A 82 -13.46 -0.74 -7.17
N ALA A 83 -13.56 -1.64 -6.19
CA ALA A 83 -12.46 -1.98 -5.30
C ALA A 83 -11.84 -3.31 -5.72
N VAL A 84 -10.51 -3.30 -5.92
CA VAL A 84 -9.74 -4.48 -6.30
C VAL A 84 -8.66 -4.71 -5.25
N ARG A 85 -8.48 -5.98 -4.87
CA ARG A 85 -7.41 -6.41 -3.96
C ARG A 85 -6.23 -6.87 -4.80
N VAL A 86 -5.05 -6.36 -4.46
CA VAL A 86 -3.76 -6.72 -5.06
C VAL A 86 -3.00 -7.52 -4.01
N PRO A 87 -2.72 -8.82 -4.23
CA PRO A 87 -1.90 -9.58 -3.31
C PRO A 87 -0.45 -9.06 -3.32
N VAL A 88 0.16 -8.98 -2.14
CA VAL A 88 1.59 -8.68 -1.99
C VAL A 88 2.26 -9.95 -1.49
N ALA A 89 2.59 -10.85 -2.43
CA ALA A 89 3.01 -12.21 -2.10
C ALA A 89 4.39 -12.27 -1.41
N ARG A 90 5.29 -11.33 -1.71
CA ARG A 90 6.62 -11.31 -1.11
C ARG A 90 6.61 -10.68 0.28
N ARG A 91 7.33 -11.31 1.20
CA ARG A 91 7.60 -10.76 2.54
C ARG A 91 8.66 -9.65 2.56
N ALA A 92 9.12 -9.18 1.40
CA ALA A 92 10.07 -8.08 1.29
C ALA A 92 9.36 -6.73 1.44
N GLU A 93 10.13 -5.66 1.70
CA GLU A 93 9.59 -4.30 1.70
C GLU A 93 9.15 -3.90 0.29
N LEU A 94 7.88 -3.54 0.14
CA LEU A 94 7.32 -2.99 -1.09
C LEU A 94 7.48 -1.47 -1.05
N ARG A 95 8.04 -0.90 -2.11
CA ARG A 95 8.39 0.53 -2.18
C ARG A 95 7.55 1.29 -3.18
N ALA A 96 7.17 0.64 -4.27
CA ALA A 96 6.40 1.28 -5.31
C ALA A 96 5.58 0.27 -6.11
N VAL A 97 4.64 0.80 -6.88
CA VAL A 97 3.90 0.08 -7.90
C VAL A 97 4.11 0.79 -9.24
N GLY A 98 4.54 0.05 -10.25
CA GLY A 98 4.48 0.47 -11.65
C GLY A 98 3.06 0.27 -12.15
N LEU A 99 2.42 1.38 -12.52
CA LEU A 99 1.09 1.38 -13.10
C LEU A 99 1.22 1.09 -14.60
N PRO A 100 0.29 0.33 -15.20
CA PRO A 100 0.25 0.16 -16.64
C PRO A 100 -0.23 1.44 -17.33
N GLU A 101 -0.09 1.50 -18.65
CA GLU A 101 -0.84 2.46 -19.46
C GLU A 101 -2.21 1.85 -19.80
N HIS A 102 -3.30 2.52 -19.41
CA HIS A 102 -4.65 2.08 -19.72
C HIS A 102 -5.64 3.26 -19.71
N PRO A 103 -6.07 3.78 -20.88
CA PRO A 103 -6.83 5.03 -20.95
C PRO A 103 -8.22 4.97 -20.32
N ALA A 104 -8.86 3.79 -20.27
CA ALA A 104 -10.19 3.60 -19.69
C ALA A 104 -10.20 3.43 -18.16
N LEU A 105 -9.04 3.47 -17.49
CA LEU A 105 -8.93 3.28 -16.04
C LEU A 105 -8.38 4.53 -15.34
N THR A 106 -9.07 4.95 -14.28
CA THR A 106 -8.60 5.99 -13.37
C THR A 106 -8.47 5.43 -11.96
N LEU A 107 -7.27 5.53 -11.39
CA LEU A 107 -7.01 5.18 -10.00
C LEU A 107 -7.52 6.28 -9.07
N LEU A 108 -8.40 5.93 -8.15
CA LEU A 108 -9.05 6.86 -7.23
C LEU A 108 -8.41 6.86 -5.84
N ALA A 109 -7.97 5.69 -5.37
CA ALA A 109 -7.37 5.52 -4.05
C ALA A 109 -6.54 4.25 -3.99
N VAL A 110 -5.50 4.23 -3.15
CA VAL A 110 -4.79 3.01 -2.76
C VAL A 110 -4.58 3.01 -1.25
N THR A 111 -4.87 1.89 -0.61
CA THR A 111 -4.59 1.65 0.81
C THR A 111 -3.74 0.40 0.94
N ALA A 112 -2.56 0.53 1.53
CA ALA A 112 -1.69 -0.59 1.82
C ALA A 112 -2.07 -1.22 3.16
N ILE A 113 -2.21 -2.55 3.19
CA ILE A 113 -2.64 -3.31 4.36
C ILE A 113 -1.43 -4.03 4.95
N ARG A 114 -1.03 -3.62 6.14
CA ARG A 114 0.08 -4.23 6.87
C ARG A 114 -0.35 -5.59 7.44
N PRO A 115 0.60 -6.53 7.59
CA PRO A 115 0.37 -7.70 8.43
C PRO A 115 0.03 -7.27 9.86
N PRO A 116 -0.77 -8.08 10.59
CA PRO A 116 -0.98 -7.82 12.00
C PRO A 116 0.37 -7.74 12.71
N ALA A 117 0.50 -6.81 13.67
CA ALA A 117 1.66 -6.82 14.54
C ALA A 117 1.69 -8.18 15.25
N THR A 118 2.66 -9.03 14.90
CA THR A 118 2.88 -10.24 15.67
C THR A 118 3.32 -9.77 17.04
N SER A 119 2.44 -9.91 18.04
CA SER A 119 2.87 -9.90 19.44
C SER A 119 3.99 -10.90 19.52
N ARG A 120 5.21 -10.40 19.72
CA ARG A 120 6.35 -11.23 20.04
C ARG A 120 6.02 -11.79 21.41
N THR A 121 5.33 -12.93 21.47
CA THR A 121 5.25 -13.71 22.70
C THR A 121 6.70 -14.01 23.00
N THR A 122 7.24 -13.30 23.97
CA THR A 122 8.48 -13.70 24.63
C THR A 122 8.23 -15.14 25.03
N HIS A 123 8.80 -16.07 24.28
CA HIS A 123 9.06 -17.39 24.83
C HIS A 123 10.11 -17.10 25.89
N GLU A 124 9.63 -16.76 27.09
CA GLU A 124 10.41 -16.94 28.30
C GLU A 124 10.91 -18.37 28.18
N ALA A 125 12.22 -18.47 28.05
CA ALA A 125 12.93 -19.68 28.32
C ALA A 125 12.50 -20.09 29.72
N ASP A 126 11.63 -21.09 29.79
CA ASP A 126 11.42 -21.82 31.03
C ASP A 126 12.73 -22.58 31.24
N GLU A 127 13.62 -21.90 31.96
CA GLU A 127 14.87 -22.39 32.48
C GLU A 127 14.62 -23.67 33.29
N LEU A 128 15.39 -24.71 32.96
CA LEU A 128 16.18 -25.47 33.93
C LEU A 128 15.55 -25.65 35.32
N VAL A 129 14.75 -26.70 35.51
CA VAL A 129 14.72 -27.40 36.80
C VAL A 129 15.69 -28.56 36.73
N THR A 130 16.83 -28.35 37.37
CA THR A 130 17.80 -29.37 37.76
C THR A 130 17.18 -30.22 38.86
N THR A 131 17.12 -31.55 38.69
CA THR A 131 17.23 -32.52 39.79
C THR A 131 17.61 -33.89 39.25
#